data_AF-A0AAP4PNA0-F1
#
_entry.id   AF-A0AAP4PNA0-F1
#
_cell.length_a   1.000
_cell.length_b   1.000
_cell.length_c   1.000
_cell.angle_alpha   90.00
_cell.angle_beta   90.00
_cell.angle_gamma   90.00
#
_symmetry.space_group_name_H-M   'P 1'
#
loop_
_entity.id
_entity.type
_entity.pdbx_description
1 polymer ?
#
loop_
_entity_poly.entity_id
_entity_poly.type
_entity_poly.pdbx_seq_one_letter_code
_entity_poly.pdbx_strand_id
1 'polypeptide(L)'
;MSQDSNNKKNIDKNLKLMIISAVVLLVLFGYTMYKGSVNIKGSSYYIGIIFLFVLLFLSFVIKIKQDKIRAYFNKNKKNNAFDAEVEKSRTKALSSDDLDSNIQAVTSNVTFKDVAGIREIKEELEEIVDFLNNPNKYLKYGVKLPKGVLLVGPPGVGKTLIARAVAGEADVPFFYQSGASFVHIYVGMGAKKVRELFAKAKQSAPSIVFIDEIDAVGKMRSGKSNDEREATLNELLTQMDGFDGESGVIVIAATNKIEVLDDALLRAGRFDRRVYVGLPNIEDRKNILELYLKDINHKIDIEKLVNETAGFSSAALATLINEALLNMIKSYKKNLDYKDIEVAKNKLEFGKKQIKILDDEQKEILAIYQASKAYISKTKVALLDESVSKLNSTYPSYTELVENIKRDLAGFIGLEVIKKEKFAVNSEDLQRSYNLASDIVTKYKMATNIDSLLEDIKENLRTELSQNVDEINRLKEIMLKNEVITLEDL
;
A
#
# COMPACT_ATOMS: atom_id res chain seq x y z
N MET A 1 43.71 13.07 -32.85
CA MET A 1 43.08 13.71 -34.04
C MET A 1 42.00 12.85 -34.72
N SER A 2 41.47 11.79 -34.10
CA SER A 2 40.42 10.91 -34.69
C SER A 2 39.03 11.00 -34.04
N GLN A 3 38.83 11.78 -32.96
CA GLN A 3 37.53 11.92 -32.30
C GLN A 3 36.67 13.06 -32.88
N ASP A 4 37.28 14.13 -33.41
CA ASP A 4 36.52 15.25 -34.02
C ASP A 4 35.86 14.87 -35.35
N SER A 5 36.39 13.88 -36.08
CA SER A 5 35.80 13.43 -37.34
C SER A 5 34.51 12.64 -37.15
N ASN A 6 34.37 11.92 -36.04
CA ASN A 6 33.17 11.14 -35.72
C ASN A 6 32.02 12.03 -35.20
N ASN A 7 32.34 13.09 -34.45
CA ASN A 7 31.32 14.00 -33.93
C ASN A 7 30.71 14.88 -35.05
N LYS A 8 31.55 15.33 -35.99
CA LYS A 8 31.08 16.03 -37.20
C LYS A 8 30.21 15.14 -38.09
N LYS A 9 30.59 13.86 -38.26
CA LYS A 9 29.79 12.85 -38.99
C LYS A 9 28.41 12.61 -38.36
N ASN A 10 28.29 12.59 -37.04
CA ASN A 10 27.00 12.39 -36.35
C ASN A 10 26.07 13.61 -36.46
N ILE A 11 26.63 14.83 -36.40
CA ILE A 11 25.88 16.07 -36.63
C ILE A 11 25.35 16.11 -38.07
N ASP A 12 26.18 15.75 -39.06
CA ASP A 12 25.76 15.67 -40.47
C ASP A 12 24.69 14.58 -40.71
N LYS A 13 24.72 13.48 -39.96
CA LYS A 13 23.74 12.39 -40.07
C LYS A 13 22.37 12.82 -39.52
N ASN A 14 22.34 13.54 -38.39
CA ASN A 14 21.12 14.11 -37.83
C ASN A 14 20.56 15.23 -38.72
N LEU A 15 21.42 16.06 -39.31
CA LEU A 15 21.01 17.08 -40.28
C LEU A 15 20.39 16.45 -41.53
N LYS A 16 20.99 15.37 -42.07
CA LYS A 16 20.44 14.61 -43.19
C LYS A 16 19.10 13.96 -42.86
N LEU A 17 18.95 13.34 -41.69
CA LEU A 17 17.67 12.77 -41.24
C LEU A 17 16.57 13.84 -41.13
N MET A 18 16.94 15.03 -40.63
CA MET A 18 16.02 16.16 -40.50
C MET A 18 15.60 16.72 -41.87
N ILE A 19 16.54 16.85 -42.83
CA ILE A 19 16.23 17.25 -44.21
C ILE A 19 15.32 16.22 -44.89
N ILE A 20 15.58 14.92 -44.71
CA ILE A 20 14.73 13.86 -45.25
C ILE A 20 13.33 13.92 -44.65
N SER A 21 13.19 14.11 -43.32
CA SER A 21 11.88 14.25 -42.68
C SER A 21 11.12 15.50 -43.16
N ALA A 22 11.81 16.61 -43.41
CA ALA A 22 11.22 17.83 -43.94
C ALA A 22 10.76 17.67 -45.39
N VAL A 23 11.54 16.96 -46.23
CA VAL A 23 11.15 16.64 -47.61
C VAL A 23 9.95 15.69 -47.63
N VAL A 24 9.91 14.68 -46.76
CA VAL A 24 8.77 13.75 -46.64
C VAL A 24 7.50 14.50 -46.23
N LEU A 25 7.60 15.43 -45.27
CA LEU A 25 6.49 16.30 -44.87
C LEU A 25 6.02 17.22 -46.00
N LEU A 26 6.95 17.76 -46.80
CA LEU A 26 6.62 18.59 -47.97
C LEU A 26 5.92 17.80 -49.08
N VAL A 27 6.35 16.55 -49.30
CA VAL A 27 5.72 15.63 -50.26
C VAL A 27 4.33 15.21 -49.78
N LEU A 28 4.18 14.88 -48.49
CA LEU A 28 2.88 14.60 -47.88
C LEU A 28 1.95 15.83 -47.96
N PHE A 29 2.48 17.03 -47.72
CA PHE A 29 1.75 18.28 -47.85
C PHE A 29 1.29 18.54 -49.30
N GLY A 30 2.19 18.35 -50.27
CA GLY A 30 1.85 18.42 -51.70
C GLY A 30 0.81 17.38 -52.11
N TYR A 31 0.90 16.16 -51.58
CA TYR A 31 -0.09 15.09 -51.81
C TYR A 31 -1.46 15.45 -51.20
N THR A 32 -1.48 16.03 -50.00
CA THR A 32 -2.73 16.53 -49.38
C THR A 32 -3.33 17.70 -50.15
N MET A 33 -2.53 18.59 -50.74
CA MET A 33 -3.00 19.66 -51.61
C MET A 33 -3.58 19.13 -52.93
N TYR A 34 -2.89 18.17 -53.56
CA TYR A 34 -3.35 17.55 -54.81
C TYR A 34 -4.68 16.81 -54.61
N LYS A 35 -4.76 15.97 -53.56
CA LYS A 35 -5.94 15.17 -53.23
C LYS A 35 -7.07 16.00 -52.60
N GLY A 36 -6.75 17.12 -51.94
CA GLY A 36 -7.70 18.05 -51.32
C GLY A 36 -8.43 18.97 -52.30
N SER A 37 -8.01 19.02 -53.58
CA SER A 37 -8.66 19.84 -54.61
C SER A 37 -10.08 19.37 -54.97
N VAL A 38 -10.49 18.17 -54.56
CA VAL A 38 -11.75 17.57 -55.03
C VAL A 38 -12.90 17.67 -54.01
N ASN A 39 -12.69 17.88 -52.71
CA ASN A 39 -13.84 17.81 -51.77
C ASN A 39 -13.75 18.53 -50.41
N ILE A 40 -13.05 19.66 -50.27
CA ILE A 40 -13.24 20.53 -49.09
C ILE A 40 -13.19 22.01 -49.49
N LYS A 41 -14.33 22.57 -49.88
CA LYS A 41 -14.52 24.04 -49.97
C LYS A 41 -15.07 24.54 -48.64
N GLY A 42 -14.17 24.92 -47.73
CA GLY A 42 -14.54 25.57 -46.48
C GLY A 42 -13.43 26.49 -45.98
N SER A 43 -13.79 27.69 -45.53
CA SER A 43 -12.90 28.69 -44.90
C SER A 43 -12.02 28.09 -43.79
N SER A 44 -12.54 27.07 -43.10
CA SER A 44 -11.88 26.30 -42.05
C SER A 44 -10.60 25.57 -42.49
N TYR A 45 -10.48 25.16 -43.76
CA TYR A 45 -9.28 24.48 -44.27
C TYR A 45 -8.09 25.45 -44.39
N TYR A 46 -8.34 26.67 -44.89
CA TYR A 46 -7.32 27.70 -45.01
C TYR A 46 -6.87 28.23 -43.64
N ILE A 47 -7.79 28.31 -42.66
CA ILE A 47 -7.48 28.67 -41.28
C ILE A 47 -6.57 27.62 -40.62
N GLY A 48 -6.81 26.33 -40.87
CA GLY A 48 -5.95 25.24 -40.40
C GLY A 48 -4.53 25.31 -40.97
N ILE A 49 -4.39 25.67 -42.25
CA ILE A 49 -3.08 25.83 -42.90
C ILE A 49 -2.31 27.02 -42.33
N ILE A 50 -2.97 28.16 -42.13
CA ILE A 50 -2.35 29.35 -41.53
C ILE A 50 -1.88 29.04 -40.10
N PHE A 51 -2.71 28.33 -39.32
CA PHE A 51 -2.36 27.93 -37.95
C PHE A 51 -1.12 27.03 -37.89
N LEU A 52 -1.01 26.08 -38.82
CA LEU A 52 0.14 25.18 -38.89
C LEU A 52 1.43 25.91 -39.30
N PHE A 53 1.32 26.90 -40.19
CA PHE A 53 2.44 27.76 -40.58
C PHE A 53 2.92 28.66 -39.43
N VAL A 54 2.00 29.19 -38.63
CA VAL A 54 2.31 29.99 -37.43
C VAL A 54 3.02 29.16 -36.37
N LEU A 55 2.59 27.91 -36.13
CA LEU A 55 3.25 26.99 -35.19
C LEU A 55 4.68 26.65 -35.62
N LEU A 56 4.89 26.43 -36.92
CA LEU A 56 6.20 26.12 -37.49
C LEU A 56 7.13 27.34 -37.39
N PHE A 57 6.62 28.54 -37.66
CA PHE A 57 7.35 29.78 -37.49
C PHE A 57 7.70 30.06 -36.03
N LEU A 58 6.77 29.83 -35.10
CA LEU A 58 7.00 30.01 -33.66
C LEU A 58 8.08 29.05 -33.14
N SER A 59 8.05 27.79 -33.57
CA SER A 59 9.07 26.78 -33.27
C SER A 59 10.46 27.21 -33.76
N PHE A 60 10.53 27.79 -34.97
CA PHE A 60 11.77 28.31 -35.54
C PHE A 60 12.33 29.53 -34.76
N VAL A 61 11.47 30.46 -34.36
CA VAL A 61 11.86 31.64 -33.57
C VAL A 61 12.34 31.25 -32.16
N ILE A 62 11.66 30.31 -31.50
CA ILE A 62 12.07 29.78 -30.19
C ILE A 62 13.45 29.12 -30.29
N LYS A 63 13.73 28.42 -31.39
CA LYS A 63 15.02 27.75 -31.62
C LYS A 63 16.15 28.73 -31.92
N ILE A 64 15.90 29.82 -32.65
CA ILE A 64 16.90 30.89 -32.89
C ILE A 64 17.25 31.65 -31.60
N LYS A 65 16.28 31.84 -30.70
CA LYS A 65 16.50 32.55 -29.43
C LYS A 65 16.81 31.62 -28.24
N GLN A 66 17.03 30.32 -28.47
CA GLN A 66 17.18 29.32 -27.41
C GLN A 66 18.35 29.63 -26.47
N ASP A 67 19.45 30.18 -27.00
CA ASP A 67 20.63 30.57 -26.20
C ASP A 67 20.39 31.83 -25.35
N LYS A 68 19.62 32.80 -25.87
CA LYS A 68 19.24 34.02 -25.11
C LYS A 68 18.21 33.73 -24.02
N ILE A 69 17.28 32.81 -24.27
CA ILE A 69 16.27 32.37 -23.29
C ILE A 69 16.95 31.60 -22.15
N ARG A 70 17.88 30.69 -22.46
CA ARG A 70 18.70 30.00 -21.45
C ARG A 70 19.53 30.98 -20.62
N ALA A 71 20.11 32.00 -21.25
CA ALA A 71 20.87 33.04 -20.55
C ALA A 71 19.99 33.90 -19.62
N TYR A 72 18.73 34.18 -19.99
CA TYR A 72 17.80 34.94 -19.16
C TYR A 72 17.31 34.13 -17.95
N PHE A 73 17.03 32.83 -18.12
CA PHE A 73 16.67 31.93 -17.02
C PHE A 73 17.84 31.65 -16.06
N ASN A 74 19.08 31.60 -16.55
CA ASN A 74 20.26 31.42 -15.69
C ASN A 74 20.69 32.70 -14.95
N LYS A 75 20.28 33.89 -15.39
CA LYS A 75 20.65 35.15 -14.72
C LYS A 75 19.93 35.35 -13.38
N ASN A 76 18.73 34.76 -13.22
CA ASN A 76 17.97 34.80 -11.96
C ASN A 76 18.38 33.76 -10.92
N LYS A 77 19.36 32.89 -11.23
CA LYS A 77 19.87 31.85 -10.30
C LYS A 77 21.29 32.11 -9.80
N LYS A 78 21.90 33.25 -10.18
CA LYS A 78 23.24 33.67 -9.76
C LYS A 78 23.19 34.67 -8.61
N ASN A 79 22.81 34.19 -7.44
CA ASN A 79 23.30 34.70 -6.16
C ASN A 79 23.51 33.46 -5.30
N ASN A 80 24.76 32.99 -5.24
CA ASN A 80 25.40 32.20 -4.18
C ASN A 80 26.66 31.57 -4.78
N ALA A 81 27.76 32.31 -4.70
CA ALA A 81 29.08 31.89 -5.20
C ALA A 81 29.76 30.80 -4.36
N PHE A 82 29.02 30.13 -3.46
CA PHE A 82 29.53 29.10 -2.57
C PHE A 82 29.31 27.67 -3.12
N ASP A 83 28.33 27.48 -4.01
CA ASP A 83 28.02 26.16 -4.60
C ASP A 83 28.98 25.74 -5.74
N ALA A 84 29.69 26.71 -6.34
CA ALA A 84 30.54 26.48 -7.51
C ALA A 84 31.86 25.75 -7.18
N GLU A 85 32.29 25.77 -5.92
CA GLU A 85 33.55 25.14 -5.49
C GLU A 85 33.33 23.68 -5.04
N VAL A 86 32.09 23.32 -4.68
CA VAL A 86 31.68 21.96 -4.30
C VAL A 86 31.40 21.07 -5.53
N GLU A 87 30.93 21.63 -6.65
CA GLU A 87 30.69 20.87 -7.88
C GLU A 87 31.98 20.47 -8.63
N LYS A 88 33.05 21.25 -8.48
CA LYS A 88 34.32 21.04 -9.20
C LYS A 88 35.13 19.86 -8.65
N SER A 89 34.89 19.48 -7.39
CA SER A 89 35.47 18.29 -6.76
C SER A 89 34.67 17.00 -7.04
N ARG A 90 33.41 17.10 -7.50
CA ARG A 90 32.56 15.93 -7.87
C ARG A 90 32.65 15.49 -9.33
N THR A 91 33.29 16.26 -10.22
CA THR A 91 33.20 16.05 -11.68
C THR A 91 34.41 15.38 -12.33
N LYS A 92 35.34 14.78 -11.56
CA LYS A 92 36.51 14.07 -12.12
C LYS A 92 36.50 12.54 -12.01
N ALA A 93 35.41 11.94 -11.57
CA ALA A 93 35.18 10.51 -11.70
C ALA A 93 33.71 10.31 -12.03
N LEU A 94 33.38 9.96 -13.28
CA LEU A 94 32.18 9.23 -13.72
C LEU A 94 32.06 9.35 -15.25
N SER A 95 32.45 8.27 -15.93
CA SER A 95 32.12 8.01 -17.33
C SER A 95 30.62 7.79 -17.48
N SER A 96 30.08 8.27 -18.60
CA SER A 96 28.66 8.31 -18.95
C SER A 96 28.06 6.94 -19.30
N ASP A 97 27.92 6.05 -18.32
CA ASP A 97 27.07 4.84 -18.39
C ASP A 97 26.17 4.65 -17.12
N ASP A 98 26.30 5.50 -16.09
CA ASP A 98 25.67 5.33 -14.78
C ASP A 98 24.39 6.18 -14.56
N LEU A 99 23.48 6.22 -15.53
CA LEU A 99 22.26 7.03 -15.41
C LEU A 99 21.01 6.29 -14.90
N ASP A 100 21.12 5.04 -14.42
CA ASP A 100 19.91 4.29 -13.98
C ASP A 100 20.05 3.37 -12.76
N SER A 101 21.11 3.46 -11.95
CA SER A 101 21.20 2.68 -10.70
C SER A 101 21.53 3.52 -9.48
N ASN A 102 20.51 4.22 -8.96
CA ASN A 102 20.47 4.81 -7.61
C ASN A 102 20.48 3.75 -6.48
N ILE A 103 21.30 2.69 -6.63
CA ILE A 103 21.56 1.72 -5.58
C ILE A 103 22.72 2.29 -4.76
N GLN A 104 22.41 2.83 -3.60
CA GLN A 104 23.37 3.36 -2.63
C GLN A 104 23.22 2.60 -1.31
N ALA A 105 24.34 2.34 -0.65
CA ALA A 105 24.33 1.83 0.70
C ALA A 105 23.79 2.91 1.64
N VAL A 106 22.84 2.54 2.50
CA VAL A 106 22.36 3.38 3.58
C VAL A 106 22.97 2.86 4.87
N THR A 107 23.48 3.74 5.73
CA THR A 107 23.85 3.37 7.10
C THR A 107 22.58 3.39 7.95
N SER A 108 22.34 2.30 8.67
CA SER A 108 21.18 2.22 9.56
C SER A 108 21.55 2.77 10.93
N ASN A 109 20.88 3.83 11.38
CA ASN A 109 21.00 4.35 12.74
C ASN A 109 20.04 3.66 13.72
N VAL A 110 19.36 2.61 13.28
CA VAL A 110 18.33 1.89 14.05
C VAL A 110 18.96 0.63 14.62
N THR A 111 18.79 0.40 15.93
CA THR A 111 19.34 -0.76 16.65
C THR A 111 18.22 -1.63 17.22
N PHE A 112 18.54 -2.77 17.85
CA PHE A 112 17.50 -3.59 18.49
C PHE A 112 16.79 -2.88 19.65
N LYS A 113 17.36 -1.79 20.20
CA LYS A 113 16.71 -0.98 21.24
C LYS A 113 15.53 -0.18 20.73
N ASP A 114 15.51 0.13 19.44
CA ASP A 114 14.46 0.92 18.79
C ASP A 114 13.35 0.04 18.22
N VAL A 115 13.48 -1.29 18.34
CA VAL A 115 12.48 -2.25 17.87
C VAL A 115 11.95 -3.04 19.06
N ALA A 116 10.74 -2.67 19.49
CA ALA A 116 10.02 -3.40 20.53
C ALA A 116 9.25 -4.60 19.93
N GLY A 117 9.06 -5.64 20.74
CA GLY A 117 8.20 -6.77 20.39
C GLY A 117 8.85 -7.89 19.57
N ILE A 118 10.19 -8.00 19.63
CA ILE A 118 10.96 -8.99 18.86
C ILE A 118 11.58 -10.08 19.74
N ARG A 119 11.15 -10.23 21.00
CA ARG A 119 11.84 -11.09 21.98
C ARG A 119 12.00 -12.52 21.50
N GLU A 120 10.95 -13.09 20.91
CA GLU A 120 10.92 -14.49 20.44
C GLU A 120 11.88 -14.75 19.27
N ILE A 121 12.08 -13.75 18.42
CA ILE A 121 12.94 -13.85 17.23
C ILE A 121 14.33 -13.24 17.46
N LYS A 122 14.56 -12.62 18.62
CA LYS A 122 15.77 -11.84 18.89
C LYS A 122 17.02 -12.70 18.87
N GLU A 123 16.95 -13.90 19.46
CA GLU A 123 18.09 -14.84 19.48
C GLU A 123 18.51 -15.22 18.04
N GLU A 124 17.55 -15.55 17.18
CA GLU A 124 17.82 -15.88 15.76
C GLU A 124 18.45 -14.70 15.00
N LEU A 125 18.05 -13.46 15.32
CA LEU A 125 18.60 -12.26 14.70
C LEU A 125 19.98 -11.88 15.26
N GLU A 126 20.21 -12.09 16.56
CA GLU A 126 21.50 -11.89 17.21
C GLU A 126 22.56 -12.85 16.67
N GLU A 127 22.17 -14.09 16.32
CA GLU A 127 23.05 -15.02 15.60
C GLU A 127 23.52 -14.40 14.27
N ILE A 128 22.61 -13.82 13.47
CA ILE A 128 22.95 -13.15 12.20
C ILE A 128 23.93 -11.99 12.41
N VAL A 129 23.74 -11.22 13.48
CA VAL A 129 24.64 -10.13 13.85
C VAL A 129 26.03 -10.66 14.24
N ASP A 130 26.11 -11.71 15.07
CA ASP A 130 27.40 -12.33 15.44
C ASP A 130 28.09 -12.97 14.22
N PHE A 131 27.32 -13.51 13.28
CA PHE A 131 27.85 -14.03 12.01
C PHE A 131 28.52 -12.93 11.18
N LEU A 132 27.92 -11.74 11.08
CA LEU A 132 28.47 -10.62 10.33
C LEU A 132 29.70 -10.00 11.02
N ASN A 133 29.67 -9.92 12.34
CA ASN A 133 30.78 -9.36 13.13
C ASN A 133 31.98 -10.32 13.22
N ASN A 134 31.73 -11.63 13.36
CA ASN A 134 32.77 -12.63 13.62
C ASN A 134 32.68 -13.86 12.68
N PRO A 135 32.73 -13.71 11.35
CA PRO A 135 32.54 -14.83 10.41
C PRO A 135 33.59 -15.94 10.59
N ASN A 136 34.83 -15.56 10.92
CA ASN A 136 35.94 -16.49 11.16
C ASN A 136 35.69 -17.47 12.32
N LYS A 137 34.86 -17.10 13.30
CA LYS A 137 34.49 -17.97 14.43
C LYS A 137 33.78 -19.22 13.93
N TYR A 138 32.88 -19.06 12.96
CA TYR A 138 32.03 -20.12 12.42
C TYR A 138 32.72 -20.95 11.34
N LEU A 139 33.49 -20.29 10.47
CA LEU A 139 34.25 -20.95 9.40
C LEU A 139 35.28 -21.95 9.95
N LYS A 140 35.88 -21.68 11.12
CA LYS A 140 36.82 -22.60 11.80
C LYS A 140 36.21 -23.95 12.17
N TYR A 141 34.90 -24.00 12.42
CA TYR A 141 34.18 -25.23 12.76
C TYR A 141 33.47 -25.85 11.55
N GLY A 142 33.72 -25.34 10.33
CA GLY A 142 33.07 -25.82 9.10
C GLY A 142 31.59 -25.47 9.01
N VAL A 143 31.10 -24.55 9.85
CA VAL A 143 29.71 -24.07 9.80
C VAL A 143 29.56 -23.17 8.58
N LYS A 144 28.61 -23.51 7.70
CA LYS A 144 28.27 -22.66 6.55
C LYS A 144 27.39 -21.51 7.01
N LEU A 145 27.77 -20.30 6.59
CA LEU A 145 27.02 -19.09 6.89
C LEU A 145 25.67 -19.10 6.15
N PRO A 146 24.58 -18.64 6.80
CA PRO A 146 23.30 -18.52 6.13
C PRO A 146 23.41 -17.46 5.04
N LYS A 147 22.97 -17.81 3.83
CA LYS A 147 23.02 -16.89 2.69
C LYS A 147 21.79 -16.00 2.65
N GLY A 148 20.65 -16.53 3.09
CA GLY A 148 19.37 -15.87 2.97
C GLY A 148 18.46 -16.09 4.18
N VAL A 149 17.91 -15.00 4.69
CA VAL A 149 16.93 -14.99 5.77
C VAL A 149 15.62 -14.45 5.23
N LEU A 150 14.55 -15.23 5.35
CA LEU A 150 13.21 -14.82 4.95
C LEU A 150 12.38 -14.46 6.19
N LEU A 151 12.00 -13.19 6.31
CA LEU A 151 11.06 -12.69 7.31
C LEU A 151 9.62 -12.87 6.79
N VAL A 152 8.84 -13.68 7.49
CA VAL A 152 7.45 -14.02 7.11
C VAL A 152 6.51 -13.53 8.19
N GLY A 153 5.45 -12.82 7.83
CA GLY A 153 4.45 -12.40 8.82
C GLY A 153 3.40 -11.47 8.25
N PRO A 154 2.32 -11.16 9.00
CA PRO A 154 1.30 -10.24 8.53
C PRO A 154 1.84 -8.82 8.28
N PRO A 155 1.11 -7.98 7.53
CA PRO A 155 1.54 -6.62 7.27
C PRO A 155 1.61 -5.80 8.59
N GLY A 156 2.58 -4.89 8.68
CA GLY A 156 2.66 -3.95 9.80
C GLY A 156 3.28 -4.49 11.10
N VAL A 157 3.90 -5.67 11.09
CA VAL A 157 4.66 -6.22 12.26
C VAL A 157 6.10 -5.72 12.34
N GLY A 158 6.52 -4.82 11.45
CA GLY A 158 7.85 -4.20 11.51
C GLY A 158 8.99 -4.97 10.84
N LYS A 159 8.71 -5.88 9.89
CA LYS A 159 9.75 -6.65 9.15
C LYS A 159 10.88 -5.78 8.58
N THR A 160 10.53 -4.66 7.94
CA THR A 160 11.51 -3.70 7.39
C THR A 160 12.33 -3.02 8.49
N LEU A 161 11.69 -2.72 9.63
CA LEU A 161 12.33 -2.12 10.82
C LEU A 161 13.31 -3.10 11.48
N ILE A 162 12.91 -4.37 11.57
CA ILE A 162 13.76 -5.46 12.06
C ILE A 162 15.02 -5.62 11.21
N ALA A 163 14.88 -5.67 9.88
CA ALA A 163 16.04 -5.80 9.00
C ALA A 163 17.01 -4.61 9.11
N ARG A 164 16.49 -3.40 9.29
CA ARG A 164 17.31 -2.21 9.56
C ARG A 164 18.00 -2.27 10.92
N ALA A 165 17.35 -2.83 11.93
CA ALA A 165 17.94 -3.02 13.25
C ALA A 165 19.10 -4.03 13.22
N VAL A 166 18.95 -5.14 12.50
CA VAL A 166 20.05 -6.11 12.29
C VAL A 166 21.26 -5.43 11.66
N ALA A 167 21.05 -4.59 10.64
CA ALA A 167 22.14 -3.87 9.99
C ALA A 167 22.82 -2.82 10.87
N GLY A 168 22.05 -2.11 11.70
CA GLY A 168 22.61 -1.15 12.65
C GLY A 168 23.33 -1.81 13.82
N GLU A 169 22.86 -2.97 14.28
CA GLU A 169 23.53 -3.74 15.34
C GLU A 169 24.85 -4.37 14.86
N ALA A 170 24.91 -4.77 13.59
CA ALA A 170 26.12 -5.28 12.95
C ALA A 170 27.05 -4.17 12.40
N ASP A 171 26.62 -2.91 12.43
CA ASP A 171 27.33 -1.75 11.84
C ASP A 171 27.79 -2.01 10.39
N VAL A 172 26.92 -2.61 9.57
CA VAL A 172 27.21 -2.94 8.17
C VAL A 172 26.38 -2.11 7.19
N PRO A 173 26.89 -1.87 5.96
CA PRO A 173 26.13 -1.26 4.88
C PRO A 173 24.79 -1.98 4.61
N PHE A 174 23.70 -1.21 4.55
CA PHE A 174 22.35 -1.72 4.27
C PHE A 174 21.86 -1.30 2.89
N PHE A 175 21.62 -2.26 2.01
CA PHE A 175 21.06 -2.04 0.67
C PHE A 175 19.58 -2.37 0.67
N TYR A 176 18.73 -1.35 0.63
CA TYR A 176 17.27 -1.51 0.56
C TYR A 176 16.78 -1.54 -0.89
N GLN A 177 16.01 -2.56 -1.25
CA GLN A 177 15.22 -2.60 -2.48
C GLN A 177 13.81 -3.15 -2.21
N SER A 178 12.82 -2.58 -2.90
CA SER A 178 11.49 -3.19 -2.97
C SER A 178 11.45 -4.20 -4.12
N GLY A 179 10.82 -5.35 -3.92
CA GLY A 179 10.62 -6.39 -4.91
C GLY A 179 9.90 -5.87 -6.15
N ALA A 180 8.93 -4.98 -5.98
CA ALA A 180 8.24 -4.30 -7.07
C ALA A 180 9.18 -3.47 -7.96
N SER A 181 10.30 -2.99 -7.41
CA SER A 181 11.26 -2.17 -8.14
C SER A 181 12.08 -2.94 -9.16
N PHE A 182 12.02 -4.27 -9.17
CA PHE A 182 12.66 -5.10 -10.20
C PHE A 182 11.69 -5.45 -11.33
N VAL A 183 10.38 -5.21 -11.18
CA VAL A 183 9.38 -5.50 -12.21
C VAL A 183 9.34 -4.33 -13.19
N HIS A 184 9.76 -4.57 -14.43
CA HIS A 184 9.83 -3.55 -15.47
C HIS A 184 9.10 -3.99 -16.75
N ILE A 185 8.63 -3.00 -17.52
CA ILE A 185 8.01 -3.24 -18.84
C ILE A 185 9.03 -3.71 -19.89
N TYR A 186 10.32 -3.45 -19.66
CA TYR A 186 11.40 -3.78 -20.57
C TYR A 186 12.07 -5.07 -20.14
N VAL A 187 12.07 -6.05 -21.04
CA VAL A 187 12.66 -7.37 -20.82
C VAL A 187 14.14 -7.24 -20.44
N GLY A 188 14.52 -7.88 -19.33
CA GLY A 188 15.91 -7.94 -18.87
C GLY A 188 16.38 -6.76 -18.02
N MET A 189 15.59 -5.70 -17.86
CA MET A 189 15.93 -4.59 -16.95
C MET A 189 15.94 -5.03 -15.48
N GLY A 190 14.94 -5.81 -15.05
CA GLY A 190 14.91 -6.38 -13.71
C GLY A 190 16.15 -7.22 -13.39
N ALA A 191 16.50 -8.16 -14.27
CA ALA A 191 17.71 -8.98 -14.15
C ALA A 191 19.02 -8.14 -14.14
N LYS A 192 19.13 -7.08 -14.95
CA LYS A 192 20.28 -6.17 -14.90
C LYS A 192 20.39 -5.49 -13.52
N LYS A 193 19.28 -4.99 -12.99
CA LYS A 193 19.24 -4.32 -11.68
C LYS A 193 19.59 -5.26 -10.52
N VAL A 194 19.15 -6.52 -10.59
CA VAL A 194 19.55 -7.56 -9.63
C VAL A 194 21.07 -7.75 -9.66
N ARG A 195 21.67 -7.90 -10.83
CA ARG A 195 23.14 -8.01 -10.97
C ARG A 195 23.89 -6.82 -10.37
N GLU A 196 23.43 -5.61 -10.65
CA GLU A 196 24.03 -4.38 -10.13
C GLU A 196 23.92 -4.27 -8.61
N LEU A 197 22.77 -4.64 -8.05
CA LEU A 197 22.55 -4.68 -6.60
C LEU A 197 23.57 -5.58 -5.92
N PHE A 198 23.69 -6.82 -6.40
CA PHE A 198 24.61 -7.79 -5.82
C PHE A 198 26.07 -7.44 -6.07
N ALA A 199 26.42 -6.84 -7.22
CA ALA A 199 27.77 -6.37 -7.48
C ALA A 199 28.19 -5.26 -6.49
N LYS A 200 27.30 -4.31 -6.22
CA LYS A 200 27.55 -3.24 -5.22
C LYS A 200 27.61 -3.79 -3.80
N ALA A 201 26.73 -4.72 -3.43
CA ALA A 201 26.75 -5.36 -2.12
C ALA A 201 28.06 -6.13 -1.88
N LYS A 202 28.57 -6.85 -2.89
CA LYS A 202 29.88 -7.53 -2.84
C LYS A 202 31.04 -6.57 -2.62
N GLN A 203 31.03 -5.41 -3.28
CA GLN A 203 32.09 -4.41 -3.12
C GLN A 203 32.11 -3.78 -1.73
N SER A 204 30.97 -3.81 -1.02
CA SER A 204 30.81 -3.26 0.33
C SER A 204 30.72 -4.36 1.41
N ALA A 205 31.16 -5.59 1.13
CA ALA A 205 31.11 -6.68 2.10
C ALA A 205 32.04 -6.41 3.30
N PRO A 206 31.63 -6.76 4.55
CA PRO A 206 30.37 -7.41 4.92
C PRO A 206 29.17 -6.47 4.77
N SER A 207 28.07 -6.93 4.17
CA SER A 207 26.88 -6.09 3.93
C SER A 207 25.57 -6.88 3.96
N ILE A 208 24.46 -6.16 4.15
CA ILE A 208 23.10 -6.71 4.11
C ILE A 208 22.36 -6.18 2.90
N VAL A 209 21.77 -7.09 2.13
CA VAL A 209 20.82 -6.76 1.06
C VAL A 209 19.41 -7.07 1.56
N PHE A 210 18.57 -6.05 1.67
CA PHE A 210 17.17 -6.21 2.05
C PHE A 210 16.23 -6.08 0.85
N ILE A 211 15.41 -7.10 0.63
CA ILE A 211 14.37 -7.13 -0.41
C ILE A 211 12.99 -7.18 0.26
N ASP A 212 12.28 -6.05 0.28
CA ASP A 212 10.88 -6.02 0.75
C ASP A 212 9.92 -6.54 -0.32
N GLU A 213 8.76 -7.07 0.07
CA GLU A 213 7.75 -7.60 -0.86
C GLU A 213 8.34 -8.50 -1.96
N ILE A 214 9.17 -9.46 -1.55
CA ILE A 214 9.83 -10.38 -2.49
C ILE A 214 8.83 -11.19 -3.33
N ASP A 215 7.59 -11.33 -2.87
CA ASP A 215 6.49 -11.95 -3.59
C ASP A 215 6.11 -11.23 -4.90
N ALA A 216 6.50 -9.97 -5.08
CA ALA A 216 6.34 -9.26 -6.35
C ALA A 216 7.12 -9.93 -7.50
N VAL A 217 8.32 -10.46 -7.21
CA VAL A 217 9.21 -11.12 -8.19
C VAL A 217 9.27 -12.63 -8.02
N GLY A 218 9.07 -13.11 -6.79
CA GLY A 218 9.23 -14.51 -6.40
C GLY A 218 7.98 -15.36 -6.51
N LYS A 219 6.91 -14.89 -7.14
CA LYS A 219 5.63 -15.62 -7.19
C LYS A 219 5.71 -16.88 -8.05
N MET A 220 5.03 -17.95 -7.62
CA MET A 220 4.89 -19.19 -8.39
C MET A 220 4.34 -18.93 -9.81
N ARG A 221 4.74 -19.80 -10.74
CA ARG A 221 4.34 -19.75 -12.15
C ARG A 221 2.83 -19.94 -12.28
N SER A 222 2.13 -18.96 -12.84
CA SER A 222 0.69 -19.04 -13.09
C SER A 222 0.40 -18.74 -14.57
N GLY A 223 0.54 -19.76 -15.43
CA GLY A 223 -0.17 -19.96 -16.71
C GLY A 223 -0.22 -18.87 -17.79
N LYS A 224 0.39 -17.69 -17.63
CA LYS A 224 0.38 -16.60 -18.59
C LYS A 224 1.73 -15.90 -18.62
N SER A 225 2.28 -15.75 -19.82
CA SER A 225 3.60 -15.19 -20.15
C SER A 225 3.95 -14.00 -19.26
N ASN A 226 4.93 -14.25 -18.38
CA ASN A 226 5.58 -13.27 -17.51
C ASN A 226 7.09 -13.49 -17.62
N ASP A 227 7.56 -13.57 -18.87
CA ASP A 227 8.94 -13.91 -19.23
C ASP A 227 9.96 -12.97 -18.56
N GLU A 228 9.58 -11.71 -18.33
CA GLU A 228 10.40 -10.70 -17.64
C GLU A 228 10.56 -10.99 -16.13
N ARG A 229 9.46 -11.31 -15.45
CA ARG A 229 9.50 -11.69 -14.02
C ARG A 229 10.30 -12.97 -13.83
N GLU A 230 10.13 -13.94 -14.73
CA GLU A 230 10.88 -15.19 -14.69
C GLU A 230 12.38 -14.98 -14.91
N ALA A 231 12.76 -14.13 -15.87
CA ALA A 231 14.16 -13.78 -16.09
C ALA A 231 14.78 -13.12 -14.85
N THR A 232 14.05 -12.19 -14.23
CA THR A 232 14.49 -11.50 -13.02
C THR A 232 14.61 -12.45 -11.82
N LEU A 233 13.64 -13.35 -11.64
CA LEU A 233 13.68 -14.37 -10.60
C LEU A 233 14.87 -15.32 -10.79
N ASN A 234 15.08 -15.83 -12.00
CA ASN A 234 16.20 -16.73 -12.28
C ASN A 234 17.56 -16.04 -12.05
N GLU A 235 17.67 -14.75 -12.37
CA GLU A 235 18.88 -13.98 -12.05
C GLU A 235 19.08 -13.85 -10.54
N LEU A 236 18.02 -13.58 -9.77
CA LEU A 236 18.09 -13.55 -8.30
C LEU A 236 18.57 -14.90 -7.74
N LEU A 237 18.03 -16.01 -8.24
CA LEU A 237 18.46 -17.36 -7.86
C LEU A 237 19.93 -17.61 -8.20
N THR A 238 20.35 -17.19 -9.40
CA THR A 238 21.74 -17.32 -9.85
C THR A 238 22.71 -16.51 -8.98
N GLN A 239 22.33 -15.30 -8.60
CA GLN A 239 23.14 -14.48 -7.69
C GLN A 239 23.22 -15.14 -6.31
N MET A 240 22.11 -15.61 -5.74
CA MET A 240 22.08 -16.30 -4.44
C MET A 240 22.93 -17.58 -4.41
N ASP A 241 22.86 -18.39 -5.47
CA ASP A 241 23.65 -19.61 -5.59
C ASP A 241 25.14 -19.30 -5.79
N GLY A 242 25.45 -18.24 -6.55
CA GLY A 242 26.80 -17.83 -6.94
C GLY A 242 27.64 -17.18 -5.83
N PHE A 243 27.10 -17.03 -4.62
CA PHE A 243 27.90 -16.69 -3.44
C PHE A 243 28.46 -17.96 -2.81
N ASP A 244 29.78 -18.13 -2.82
CA ASP A 244 30.39 -18.97 -1.80
C ASP A 244 30.17 -18.30 -0.43
N GLY A 245 29.93 -19.09 0.60
CA GLY A 245 29.59 -18.59 1.95
C GLY A 245 30.62 -17.63 2.55
N GLU A 246 31.78 -17.46 1.90
CA GLU A 246 32.87 -16.57 2.28
C GLU A 246 32.68 -15.11 1.79
N SER A 247 31.68 -14.83 0.94
CA SER A 247 31.49 -13.50 0.36
C SER A 247 31.04 -12.40 1.34
N GLY A 248 30.61 -12.76 2.56
CA GLY A 248 30.23 -11.81 3.61
C GLY A 248 28.95 -11.00 3.32
N VAL A 249 28.16 -11.40 2.32
CA VAL A 249 26.89 -10.76 1.98
C VAL A 249 25.73 -11.63 2.47
N ILE A 250 24.83 -11.04 3.26
CA ILE A 250 23.60 -11.71 3.72
C ILE A 250 22.38 -11.06 3.06
N VAL A 251 21.51 -11.89 2.49
CA VAL A 251 20.25 -11.43 1.89
C VAL A 251 19.12 -11.60 2.89
N ILE A 252 18.45 -10.52 3.27
CA ILE A 252 17.23 -10.56 4.07
C ILE A 252 16.04 -10.22 3.17
N ALA A 253 15.03 -11.06 3.09
CA ALA A 253 13.82 -10.78 2.33
C ALA A 253 12.60 -10.75 3.24
N ALA A 254 11.60 -9.94 2.91
CA ALA A 254 10.33 -9.90 3.64
C ALA A 254 9.16 -10.27 2.73
N THR A 255 8.24 -11.07 3.24
CA THR A 255 6.98 -11.40 2.58
C THR A 255 5.82 -11.41 3.58
N ASN A 256 4.63 -11.07 3.10
CA ASN A 256 3.38 -11.28 3.84
C ASN A 256 2.75 -12.65 3.57
N LYS A 257 3.15 -13.30 2.47
CA LYS A 257 2.53 -14.50 1.91
C LYS A 257 3.63 -15.45 1.44
N ILE A 258 3.98 -16.42 2.27
CA ILE A 258 5.01 -17.41 1.91
C ILE A 258 4.46 -18.42 0.90
N GLU A 259 3.16 -18.71 0.96
CA GLU A 259 2.46 -19.70 0.15
C GLU A 259 2.40 -19.36 -1.34
N VAL A 260 2.62 -18.09 -1.71
CA VAL A 260 2.65 -17.66 -3.12
C VAL A 260 4.06 -17.67 -3.71
N LEU A 261 5.09 -17.88 -2.89
CA LEU A 261 6.49 -17.87 -3.33
C LEU A 261 6.88 -19.15 -4.06
N ASP A 262 7.77 -19.03 -5.04
CA ASP A 262 8.37 -20.15 -5.75
C ASP A 262 9.25 -20.97 -4.80
N ASP A 263 8.99 -22.28 -4.73
CA ASP A 263 9.75 -23.23 -3.92
C ASP A 263 11.26 -23.18 -4.20
N ALA A 264 11.66 -22.75 -5.40
CA ALA A 264 13.07 -22.56 -5.74
C ALA A 264 13.75 -21.56 -4.79
N LEU A 265 13.10 -20.47 -4.38
CA LEU A 265 13.67 -19.49 -3.44
C LEU A 265 13.88 -20.09 -2.04
N LEU A 266 13.05 -21.06 -1.68
CA LEU A 266 12.95 -21.66 -0.35
C LEU A 266 13.90 -22.85 -0.14
N ARG A 267 14.69 -23.23 -1.16
CA ARG A 267 15.65 -24.33 -1.10
C ARG A 267 16.89 -23.98 -0.29
N ALA A 268 17.53 -25.00 0.27
CA ALA A 268 18.79 -24.86 1.00
C ALA A 268 19.87 -24.21 0.12
N GLY A 269 20.60 -23.25 0.70
CA GLY A 269 21.57 -22.42 -0.04
C GLY A 269 21.00 -21.15 -0.66
N ARG A 270 19.72 -20.84 -0.44
CA ARG A 270 19.07 -19.59 -0.81
C ARG A 270 18.46 -18.95 0.43
N PHE A 271 17.14 -18.96 0.60
CA PHE A 271 16.51 -18.61 1.88
C PHE A 271 16.42 -19.84 2.80
N ASP A 272 17.57 -20.17 3.36
CA ASP A 272 17.76 -21.32 4.25
C ASP A 272 17.21 -21.06 5.66
N ARG A 273 17.17 -19.80 6.11
CA ARG A 273 16.54 -19.40 7.37
C ARG A 273 15.20 -18.72 7.15
N ARG A 274 14.21 -19.09 7.95
CA ARG A 274 12.85 -18.54 7.89
C ARG A 274 12.44 -18.11 9.29
N VAL A 275 12.24 -16.81 9.46
CA VAL A 275 11.86 -16.20 10.74
C VAL A 275 10.42 -15.77 10.62
N TYR A 276 9.55 -16.34 11.46
CA TYR A 276 8.14 -15.99 11.51
C TYR A 276 7.91 -14.86 12.51
N VAL A 277 7.51 -13.70 11.99
CA VAL A 277 7.20 -12.51 12.79
C VAL A 277 5.68 -12.45 12.96
N GLY A 278 5.22 -12.83 14.15
CA GLY A 278 3.80 -12.82 14.52
C GLY A 278 3.26 -11.42 14.86
N LEU A 279 1.98 -11.38 15.22
CA LEU A 279 1.41 -10.22 15.89
C LEU A 279 1.99 -10.11 17.32
N PRO A 280 2.17 -8.89 17.84
CA PRO A 280 2.78 -8.69 19.16
C PRO A 280 1.90 -9.27 20.28
N ASN A 281 2.55 -9.96 21.23
CA ASN A 281 1.91 -10.45 22.45
C ASN A 281 1.61 -9.29 23.43
N ILE A 282 1.03 -9.58 24.60
CA ILE A 282 0.66 -8.55 25.59
C ILE A 282 1.89 -7.75 26.06
N GLU A 283 3.01 -8.42 26.35
CA GLU A 283 4.26 -7.79 26.78
C GLU A 283 4.88 -6.94 25.65
N ASP A 284 4.87 -7.47 24.42
CA ASP A 284 5.35 -6.78 23.23
C ASP A 284 4.55 -5.52 22.96
N ARG A 285 3.22 -5.58 23.05
CA ARG A 285 2.35 -4.40 22.90
C ARG A 285 2.63 -3.35 23.96
N LYS A 286 2.87 -3.76 25.21
CA LYS A 286 3.27 -2.85 26.30
C LYS A 286 4.56 -2.13 25.93
N ASN A 287 5.60 -2.87 25.54
CA ASN A 287 6.89 -2.32 25.15
C ASN A 287 6.78 -1.38 23.92
N ILE A 288 5.96 -1.74 22.93
CA ILE A 288 5.73 -0.91 21.74
C ILE A 288 5.03 0.40 22.12
N LEU A 289 4.00 0.34 22.97
CA LEU A 289 3.28 1.53 23.44
C LEU A 289 4.18 2.43 24.28
N GLU A 290 4.98 1.86 25.19
CA GLU A 290 5.96 2.60 25.99
C GLU A 290 7.00 3.30 25.11
N LEU A 291 7.48 2.63 24.05
CA LEU A 291 8.40 3.23 23.09
C LEU A 291 7.80 4.46 22.40
N TYR A 292 6.56 4.36 21.90
CA TYR A 292 5.91 5.47 21.21
C TYR A 292 5.48 6.60 22.16
N LEU A 293 5.18 6.28 23.42
CA LEU A 293 4.77 7.25 24.44
C LEU A 293 5.93 7.90 25.21
N LYS A 294 7.16 7.40 25.04
CA LYS A 294 8.35 7.81 25.80
C LYS A 294 8.59 9.33 25.83
N ASP A 295 8.46 9.99 24.68
CA ASP A 295 8.72 11.43 24.53
C ASP A 295 7.43 12.28 24.53
N ILE A 296 6.28 11.67 24.86
CA ILE A 296 4.97 12.31 24.86
C ILE A 296 4.50 12.51 26.29
N ASN A 297 4.09 13.72 26.65
CA ASN A 297 3.43 13.94 27.94
C ASN A 297 2.00 13.37 27.90
N HIS A 298 1.79 12.25 28.60
CA HIS A 298 0.53 11.52 28.58
C HIS A 298 0.06 11.18 30.00
N LYS A 299 -1.26 11.08 30.17
CA LYS A 299 -1.91 10.56 31.39
C LYS A 299 -2.67 9.27 31.09
N ILE A 300 -2.05 8.40 30.29
CA ILE A 300 -2.67 7.15 29.82
C ILE A 300 -2.24 6.00 30.73
N ASP A 301 -3.20 5.18 31.13
CA ASP A 301 -2.93 3.86 31.69
C ASP A 301 -2.57 2.89 30.56
N ILE A 302 -1.29 2.54 30.48
CA ILE A 302 -0.74 1.67 29.44
C ILE A 302 -1.31 0.24 29.59
N GLU A 303 -1.50 -0.26 30.80
CA GLU A 303 -1.98 -1.64 31.02
C GLU A 303 -3.40 -1.81 30.50
N LYS A 304 -4.26 -0.82 30.77
CA LYS A 304 -5.59 -0.76 30.20
C LYS A 304 -5.56 -0.74 28.66
N LEU A 305 -4.69 0.11 28.08
CA LEU A 305 -4.59 0.25 26.63
C LEU A 305 -4.10 -1.04 25.94
N VAL A 306 -3.16 -1.77 26.56
CA VAL A 306 -2.64 -3.05 26.05
C VAL A 306 -3.74 -4.12 25.94
N ASN A 307 -4.65 -4.15 26.91
CA ASN A 307 -5.79 -5.07 26.93
C ASN A 307 -6.83 -4.70 25.86
N GLU A 308 -7.06 -3.41 25.64
CA GLU A 308 -8.04 -2.91 24.67
C GLU A 308 -7.55 -2.95 23.20
N THR A 309 -6.27 -3.17 22.97
CA THR A 309 -5.62 -3.22 21.65
C THR A 309 -5.21 -4.64 21.24
N ALA A 310 -5.92 -5.64 21.76
CA ALA A 310 -5.71 -7.04 21.37
C ALA A 310 -5.86 -7.22 19.85
N GLY A 311 -4.91 -7.94 19.23
CA GLY A 311 -4.90 -8.17 17.79
C GLY A 311 -4.32 -7.04 16.93
N PHE A 312 -3.92 -5.91 17.53
CA PHE A 312 -3.29 -4.83 16.79
C PHE A 312 -1.86 -5.22 16.38
N SER A 313 -1.47 -4.88 15.14
CA SER A 313 -0.08 -4.95 14.69
C SER A 313 0.74 -3.77 15.22
N SER A 314 2.08 -3.86 15.18
CA SER A 314 2.97 -2.78 15.61
C SER A 314 2.71 -1.46 14.86
N ALA A 315 2.40 -1.53 13.56
CA ALA A 315 2.01 -0.39 12.76
C ALA A 315 0.61 0.16 13.13
N ALA A 316 -0.34 -0.71 13.48
CA ALA A 316 -1.65 -0.29 13.96
C ALA A 316 -1.54 0.47 15.29
N LEU A 317 -0.71 0.00 16.23
CA LEU A 317 -0.42 0.69 17.49
C LEU A 317 0.25 2.05 17.25
N ALA A 318 1.23 2.12 16.35
CA ALA A 318 1.87 3.38 15.97
C ALA A 318 0.85 4.37 15.37
N THR A 319 -0.05 3.87 14.53
CA THR A 319 -1.11 4.67 13.91
C THR A 319 -2.12 5.16 14.95
N LEU A 320 -2.47 4.32 15.93
CA LEU A 320 -3.36 4.67 17.04
C LEU A 320 -2.81 5.86 17.82
N ILE A 321 -1.55 5.78 18.25
CA ILE A 321 -0.91 6.87 19.00
C ILE A 321 -0.80 8.13 18.13
N ASN A 322 -0.40 8.01 16.86
CA ASN A 322 -0.29 9.16 15.96
C ASN A 322 -1.65 9.86 15.73
N GLU A 323 -2.72 9.10 15.52
CA GLU A 323 -4.07 9.66 15.37
C GLU A 323 -4.58 10.32 16.67
N ALA A 324 -4.26 9.74 17.83
CA ALA A 324 -4.59 10.33 19.12
C ALA A 324 -3.85 11.66 19.35
N LEU A 325 -2.57 11.74 18.97
CA LEU A 325 -1.81 12.98 18.99
C LEU A 325 -2.39 14.04 18.04
N LEU A 326 -2.80 13.64 16.84
CA LEU A 326 -3.46 14.56 15.91
C LEU A 326 -4.78 15.09 16.49
N ASN A 327 -5.54 14.26 17.21
CA ASN A 327 -6.76 14.70 17.88
C ASN A 327 -6.47 15.66 19.05
N MET A 328 -5.43 15.38 19.83
CA MET A 328 -4.95 16.24 20.91
C MET A 328 -4.58 17.63 20.38
N ILE A 329 -3.81 17.68 19.28
CA ILE A 329 -3.40 18.93 18.62
C ILE A 329 -4.62 19.69 18.10
N LYS A 330 -5.58 19.01 17.45
CA LYS A 330 -6.84 19.63 16.98
C LYS A 330 -7.67 20.22 18.12
N SER A 331 -7.60 19.60 19.29
CA SER A 331 -8.30 20.04 20.50
C SER A 331 -7.51 21.07 21.31
N TYR A 332 -6.36 21.55 20.80
CA TYR A 332 -5.45 22.49 21.46
C TYR A 332 -5.00 22.06 22.87
N LYS A 333 -4.94 20.75 23.14
CA LYS A 333 -4.47 20.20 24.41
C LYS A 333 -2.95 20.05 24.42
N LYS A 334 -2.35 20.16 25.60
CA LYS A 334 -0.89 19.98 25.82
C LYS A 334 -0.50 18.56 26.24
N ASN A 335 -1.45 17.80 26.78
CA ASN A 335 -1.23 16.45 27.29
C ASN A 335 -2.18 15.49 26.58
N LEU A 336 -1.67 14.30 26.29
CA LEU A 336 -2.45 13.24 25.67
C LEU A 336 -3.33 12.54 26.72
N ASP A 337 -4.64 12.58 26.51
CA ASP A 337 -5.64 11.96 27.39
C ASP A 337 -6.25 10.70 26.76
N TYR A 338 -6.85 9.86 27.60
CA TYR A 338 -7.52 8.63 27.16
C TYR A 338 -8.63 8.87 26.12
N LYS A 339 -9.35 9.99 26.22
CA LYS A 339 -10.41 10.37 25.25
C LYS A 339 -9.86 10.50 23.82
N ASP A 340 -8.63 10.97 23.67
CA ASP A 340 -8.01 11.15 22.37
C ASP A 340 -7.64 9.79 21.74
N ILE A 341 -7.23 8.82 22.58
CA ILE A 341 -6.99 7.43 22.19
C ILE A 341 -8.30 6.74 21.79
N GLU A 342 -9.38 6.94 22.53
CA GLU A 342 -10.70 6.36 22.23
C GLU A 342 -11.23 6.85 20.87
N VAL A 343 -11.12 8.15 20.59
CA VAL A 343 -11.48 8.73 19.29
C VAL A 343 -10.61 8.14 18.17
N ALA A 344 -9.31 8.01 18.39
CA ALA A 344 -8.39 7.42 17.42
C ALA A 344 -8.68 5.93 17.17
N LYS A 345 -9.02 5.17 18.22
CA LYS A 345 -9.40 3.76 18.14
C LYS A 345 -10.68 3.59 17.32
N ASN A 346 -11.72 4.35 17.64
CA ASN A 346 -12.97 4.34 16.87
C ASN A 346 -12.72 4.67 15.39
N LYS A 347 -11.83 5.62 15.11
CA LYS A 347 -11.47 5.96 13.72
C LYS A 347 -10.71 4.84 13.01
N LEU A 348 -9.89 4.06 13.72
CA LEU A 348 -9.16 2.92 13.16
C LEU A 348 -10.06 1.71 12.94
N GLU A 349 -11.00 1.45 13.86
CA GLU A 349 -11.94 0.33 13.76
C GLU A 349 -13.03 0.57 12.72
N PHE A 350 -13.50 1.82 12.56
CA PHE A 350 -14.64 2.17 11.70
C PHE A 350 -14.29 3.06 10.48
N GLY A 351 -13.01 3.45 10.29
CA GLY A 351 -12.56 4.28 9.17
C GLY A 351 -12.89 5.79 9.26
N LYS A 352 -12.42 6.58 8.28
CA LYS A 352 -12.84 7.99 8.10
C LYS A 352 -14.30 7.99 7.63
N LYS A 353 -15.27 8.15 8.54
CA LYS A 353 -16.65 8.47 8.15
C LYS A 353 -16.61 9.71 7.26
N GLN A 354 -16.89 9.55 5.97
CA GLN A 354 -17.21 10.69 5.11
C GLN A 354 -18.47 11.30 5.69
N ILE A 355 -18.44 12.58 6.03
CA ILE A 355 -19.64 13.32 6.43
C ILE A 355 -20.51 13.38 5.18
N LYS A 356 -21.46 12.44 5.07
CA LYS A 356 -22.51 12.50 4.05
C LYS A 356 -23.43 13.64 4.46
N ILE A 357 -23.38 14.75 3.74
CA ILE A 357 -24.40 15.80 3.85
C ILE A 357 -25.64 15.22 3.17
N LEU A 358 -26.65 14.89 3.95
CA LEU A 358 -27.92 14.32 3.48
C LEU A 358 -28.91 15.46 3.28
N ASP A 359 -29.68 15.42 2.19
CA ASP A 359 -30.90 16.23 2.08
C ASP A 359 -32.02 15.67 2.99
N ASP A 360 -33.11 16.42 3.16
CA ASP A 360 -34.19 16.04 4.08
C ASP A 360 -34.85 14.70 3.68
N GLU A 361 -34.94 14.40 2.39
CA GLU A 361 -35.51 13.17 1.86
C GLU A 361 -34.58 11.97 2.10
N GLN A 362 -33.29 12.13 1.85
CA GLN A 362 -32.24 11.14 2.15
C GLN A 362 -32.12 10.89 3.65
N LYS A 363 -32.27 11.93 4.48
CA LYS A 363 -32.27 11.82 5.94
C LYS A 363 -33.48 11.03 6.41
N GLU A 364 -34.66 11.24 5.82
CA GLU A 364 -35.86 10.46 6.13
C GLU A 364 -35.72 8.99 5.73
N ILE A 365 -35.21 8.70 4.52
CA ILE A 365 -34.95 7.33 4.06
C ILE A 365 -33.99 6.63 5.03
N LEU A 366 -32.89 7.29 5.39
CA LEU A 366 -31.91 6.72 6.30
C LEU A 366 -32.47 6.57 7.73
N ALA A 367 -33.31 7.49 8.19
CA ALA A 367 -33.97 7.38 9.48
C ALA A 367 -34.90 6.16 9.55
N ILE A 368 -35.71 5.89 8.52
CA ILE A 368 -36.56 4.70 8.45
C ILE A 368 -35.70 3.42 8.42
N TYR A 369 -34.63 3.45 7.63
CA TYR A 369 -33.68 2.34 7.52
C TYR A 369 -33.06 1.98 8.88
N GLN A 370 -32.57 2.98 9.61
CA GLN A 370 -31.94 2.77 10.92
C GLN A 370 -32.95 2.50 12.04
N ALA A 371 -34.13 3.11 12.00
CA ALA A 371 -35.21 2.82 12.96
C ALA A 371 -35.67 1.37 12.88
N SER A 372 -35.81 0.83 11.66
CA SER A 372 -36.18 -0.58 11.45
C SER A 372 -35.11 -1.53 11.98
N LYS A 373 -33.84 -1.18 11.81
CA LYS A 373 -32.69 -1.90 12.38
C LYS A 373 -32.64 -1.83 13.90
N ALA A 374 -32.90 -0.66 14.48
CA ALA A 374 -32.93 -0.45 15.91
C ALA A 374 -34.05 -1.28 16.56
N TYR A 375 -35.25 -1.28 15.95
CA TYR A 375 -36.40 -2.06 16.38
C TYR A 375 -36.09 -3.57 16.47
N ILE A 376 -35.53 -4.14 15.40
CA ILE A 376 -35.22 -5.59 15.35
C ILE A 376 -34.03 -5.96 16.24
N SER A 377 -32.98 -5.14 16.25
CA SER A 377 -31.77 -5.45 17.04
C SER A 377 -31.92 -5.16 18.54
N LYS A 378 -32.85 -4.26 18.91
CA LYS A 378 -33.02 -3.70 20.26
C LYS A 378 -31.71 -3.16 20.84
N THR A 379 -30.92 -2.52 19.99
CA THR A 379 -29.61 -1.96 20.35
C THR A 379 -29.51 -0.50 19.95
N LYS A 380 -28.57 0.23 20.56
CA LYS A 380 -28.28 1.62 20.20
C LYS A 380 -27.84 1.68 18.73
N VAL A 381 -28.49 2.53 17.94
CA VAL A 381 -28.18 2.76 16.52
C VAL A 381 -28.14 4.27 16.25
N ALA A 382 -27.07 4.75 15.62
CA ALA A 382 -27.00 6.11 15.11
C ALA A 382 -27.35 6.19 13.62
N LEU A 383 -27.75 7.39 13.16
CA LEU A 383 -28.16 7.64 11.79
C LEU A 383 -27.10 7.20 10.76
N LEU A 384 -25.83 7.47 11.05
CA LEU A 384 -24.68 7.19 10.18
C LEU A 384 -23.90 5.93 10.58
N ASP A 385 -24.53 4.96 11.22
CA ASP A 385 -23.90 3.66 11.50
C ASP A 385 -23.99 2.72 10.30
N GLU A 386 -22.87 2.07 9.99
CA GLU A 386 -22.74 1.18 8.82
C GLU A 386 -23.18 -0.26 9.12
N SER A 387 -23.22 -0.63 10.39
CA SER A 387 -23.65 -1.95 10.84
C SER A 387 -24.28 -1.87 12.23
N VAL A 388 -25.04 -2.90 12.58
CA VAL A 388 -25.70 -3.03 13.88
C VAL A 388 -24.96 -4.07 14.69
N SER A 389 -24.98 -3.93 16.01
CA SER A 389 -24.40 -4.94 16.90
C SER A 389 -24.99 -6.33 16.64
N LYS A 390 -24.11 -7.31 16.46
CA LYS A 390 -24.48 -8.72 16.23
C LYS A 390 -24.46 -9.50 17.53
N LEU A 391 -25.27 -10.54 17.59
CA LEU A 391 -25.15 -11.55 18.65
C LEU A 391 -23.90 -12.38 18.32
N ASN A 392 -22.89 -12.27 19.20
CA ASN A 392 -21.57 -12.88 19.02
C ASN A 392 -21.30 -13.86 20.16
N SER A 393 -21.93 -15.04 20.12
CA SER A 393 -21.53 -16.15 20.98
C SER A 393 -20.38 -16.95 20.36
N THR A 394 -19.56 -17.59 21.21
CA THR A 394 -18.46 -18.47 20.76
C THR A 394 -18.97 -19.67 19.96
N TYR A 395 -20.21 -20.09 20.21
CA TYR A 395 -20.90 -21.19 19.52
C TYR A 395 -22.32 -20.74 19.13
N PRO A 396 -22.49 -20.08 17.97
CA PRO A 396 -23.77 -19.51 17.59
C PRO A 396 -24.81 -20.58 17.28
N SER A 397 -26.00 -20.43 17.86
CA SER A 397 -27.15 -21.28 17.55
C SER A 397 -27.73 -20.94 16.17
N TYR A 398 -28.50 -21.86 15.58
CA TYR A 398 -29.21 -21.59 14.32
C TYR A 398 -30.10 -20.34 14.42
N THR A 399 -30.81 -20.20 15.54
CA THR A 399 -31.66 -19.03 15.81
C THR A 399 -30.85 -17.74 15.87
N GLU A 400 -29.69 -17.75 16.53
CA GLU A 400 -28.81 -16.57 16.63
C GLU A 400 -28.26 -16.14 15.25
N LEU A 401 -27.92 -17.11 14.41
CA LEU A 401 -27.48 -16.86 13.04
C LEU A 401 -28.62 -16.26 12.20
N VAL A 402 -29.83 -16.80 12.30
CA VAL A 402 -31.03 -16.25 11.63
C VAL A 402 -31.36 -14.85 12.13
N GLU A 403 -31.27 -14.59 13.43
CA GLU A 403 -31.47 -13.24 14.00
C GLU A 403 -30.43 -12.24 13.50
N ASN A 404 -29.17 -12.65 13.34
CA ASN A 404 -28.15 -11.80 12.73
C ASN A 404 -28.47 -11.47 11.25
N ILE A 405 -29.04 -12.42 10.48
CA ILE A 405 -29.55 -12.15 9.12
C ILE A 405 -30.70 -11.14 9.17
N LYS A 406 -31.66 -11.32 10.09
CA LYS A 406 -32.79 -10.38 10.26
C LYS A 406 -32.30 -8.97 10.56
N ARG A 407 -31.32 -8.81 11.45
CA ARG A 407 -30.71 -7.51 11.79
C ARG A 407 -30.10 -6.81 10.58
N ASP A 408 -29.40 -7.55 9.72
CA ASP A 408 -28.80 -7.01 8.49
C ASP A 408 -29.89 -6.59 7.48
N LEU A 409 -30.98 -7.38 7.34
CA LEU A 409 -32.06 -7.14 6.37
C LEU A 409 -33.14 -6.14 6.83
N ALA A 410 -33.27 -5.88 8.13
CA ALA A 410 -34.35 -5.09 8.72
C ALA A 410 -34.51 -3.70 8.09
N GLY A 411 -33.39 -3.03 7.81
CA GLY A 411 -33.43 -1.69 7.21
C GLY A 411 -34.04 -1.68 5.81
N PHE A 412 -33.73 -2.69 4.99
CA PHE A 412 -34.26 -2.79 3.62
C PHE A 412 -35.74 -3.14 3.62
N ILE A 413 -36.15 -4.13 4.41
CA ILE A 413 -37.54 -4.54 4.48
C ILE A 413 -38.41 -3.46 5.12
N GLY A 414 -37.89 -2.75 6.13
CA GLY A 414 -38.61 -1.63 6.75
C GLY A 414 -38.90 -0.49 5.78
N LEU A 415 -37.94 -0.15 4.91
CA LEU A 415 -38.16 0.80 3.81
C LEU A 415 -39.22 0.32 2.82
N GLU A 416 -39.15 -0.96 2.43
CA GLU A 416 -40.12 -1.55 1.50
C GLU A 416 -41.55 -1.55 2.10
N VAL A 417 -41.69 -1.75 3.41
CA VAL A 417 -42.99 -1.70 4.10
C VAL A 417 -43.51 -0.27 4.24
N ILE A 418 -42.67 0.68 4.66
CA ILE A 418 -43.10 2.04 5.02
C ILE A 418 -43.19 2.96 3.81
N LYS A 419 -42.17 2.98 2.95
CA LYS A 419 -42.15 3.83 1.73
C LYS A 419 -42.77 3.14 0.52
N LYS A 420 -43.07 1.84 0.59
CA LYS A 420 -43.61 1.03 -0.52
C LYS A 420 -42.71 1.05 -1.77
N GLU A 421 -41.42 1.27 -1.57
CA GLU A 421 -40.39 1.37 -2.61
C GLU A 421 -39.06 0.78 -2.10
N LYS A 422 -38.19 0.37 -3.02
CA LYS A 422 -36.89 -0.24 -2.70
C LYS A 422 -35.77 0.76 -2.91
N PHE A 423 -34.94 0.96 -1.89
CA PHE A 423 -33.80 1.89 -1.93
C PHE A 423 -32.46 1.15 -1.76
N ALA A 424 -31.44 1.62 -2.48
CA ALA A 424 -30.08 1.11 -2.39
C ALA A 424 -29.27 1.88 -1.32
N VAL A 425 -29.49 1.58 -0.04
CA VAL A 425 -28.84 2.30 1.08
C VAL A 425 -27.45 1.73 1.40
N ASN A 426 -27.36 0.42 1.69
CA ASN A 426 -26.09 -0.22 2.06
C ASN A 426 -25.94 -1.64 1.48
N SER A 427 -25.15 -1.80 0.41
CA SER A 427 -24.92 -3.10 -0.23
C SER A 427 -24.20 -4.10 0.69
N GLU A 428 -23.46 -3.63 1.68
CA GLU A 428 -22.70 -4.51 2.57
C GLU A 428 -23.60 -5.36 3.46
N ASP A 429 -24.73 -4.82 3.92
CA ASP A 429 -25.69 -5.57 4.73
C ASP A 429 -26.30 -6.74 3.94
N LEU A 430 -26.61 -6.52 2.65
CA LEU A 430 -27.06 -7.58 1.76
C LEU A 430 -25.96 -8.63 1.57
N GLN A 431 -24.72 -8.21 1.34
CA GLN A 431 -23.61 -9.13 1.18
C GLN A 431 -23.35 -9.95 2.46
N ARG A 432 -23.40 -9.31 3.64
CA ARG A 432 -23.24 -9.97 4.94
C ARG A 432 -24.34 -11.01 5.19
N SER A 433 -25.59 -10.65 4.92
CA SER A 433 -26.73 -11.55 5.05
C SER A 433 -26.60 -12.78 4.14
N TYR A 434 -26.16 -12.59 2.88
CA TYR A 434 -25.94 -13.66 1.93
C TYR A 434 -24.77 -14.56 2.33
N ASN A 435 -23.64 -13.98 2.73
CA ASN A 435 -22.47 -14.73 3.19
C ASN A 435 -22.81 -15.58 4.42
N LEU A 436 -23.57 -15.04 5.36
CA LEU A 436 -23.98 -15.78 6.57
C LEU A 436 -24.99 -16.89 6.24
N ALA A 437 -25.93 -16.66 5.32
CA ALA A 437 -26.81 -17.71 4.81
C ALA A 437 -26.03 -18.82 4.08
N SER A 438 -25.01 -18.46 3.30
CA SER A 438 -24.10 -19.40 2.66
C SER A 438 -23.34 -20.24 3.71
N ASP A 439 -22.85 -19.62 4.79
CA ASP A 439 -22.18 -20.34 5.88
C ASP A 439 -23.14 -21.32 6.60
N ILE A 440 -24.39 -20.92 6.85
CA ILE A 440 -25.43 -21.80 7.44
C ILE A 440 -25.63 -23.06 6.61
N VAL A 441 -25.70 -22.93 5.28
CA VAL A 441 -25.97 -24.05 4.36
C VAL A 441 -24.71 -24.88 4.10
N THR A 442 -23.59 -24.24 3.78
CA THR A 442 -22.39 -24.92 3.28
C THR A 442 -21.46 -25.38 4.40
N LYS A 443 -21.18 -24.50 5.37
CA LYS A 443 -20.20 -24.72 6.43
C LYS A 443 -20.82 -25.42 7.63
N TYR A 444 -21.98 -24.93 8.09
CA TYR A 444 -22.68 -25.47 9.26
C TYR A 444 -23.70 -26.55 8.92
N LYS A 445 -24.11 -26.66 7.65
CA LYS A 445 -25.08 -27.66 7.15
C LYS A 445 -26.40 -27.70 7.94
N MET A 446 -26.87 -26.52 8.38
CA MET A 446 -28.09 -26.38 9.17
C MET A 446 -29.35 -26.13 8.32
N ALA A 447 -29.18 -25.82 7.02
CA ALA A 447 -30.26 -25.60 6.07
C ALA A 447 -29.93 -26.20 4.70
N THR A 448 -30.95 -26.38 3.85
CA THR A 448 -30.84 -27.10 2.56
C THR A 448 -30.58 -26.17 1.37
N ASN A 449 -31.16 -24.97 1.35
CA ASN A 449 -31.02 -24.01 0.26
C ASN A 449 -30.92 -22.57 0.80
N ILE A 450 -30.01 -21.79 0.23
CA ILE A 450 -29.76 -20.38 0.58
C ILE A 450 -30.97 -19.52 0.21
N ASP A 451 -31.51 -19.69 -1.00
CA ASP A 451 -32.58 -18.82 -1.51
C ASP A 451 -33.87 -18.99 -0.71
N SER A 452 -34.26 -20.24 -0.44
CA SER A 452 -35.42 -20.56 0.40
C SER A 452 -35.28 -19.99 1.81
N LEU A 453 -34.10 -20.12 2.43
CA LEU A 453 -33.84 -19.59 3.76
C LEU A 453 -33.98 -18.06 3.79
N LEU A 454 -33.44 -17.37 2.78
CA LEU A 454 -33.52 -15.91 2.72
C LEU A 454 -34.94 -15.43 2.41
N GLU A 455 -35.72 -16.13 1.58
CA GLU A 455 -37.13 -15.79 1.35
C GLU A 455 -37.96 -15.95 2.63
N ASP A 456 -37.84 -17.09 3.33
CA ASP A 456 -38.55 -17.33 4.59
C ASP A 456 -38.23 -16.24 5.63
N ILE A 457 -36.96 -15.84 5.75
CA ILE A 457 -36.54 -14.78 6.68
C ILE A 457 -37.14 -13.43 6.26
N LYS A 458 -37.14 -13.10 4.96
CA LYS A 458 -37.71 -11.84 4.45
C LYS A 458 -39.21 -11.76 4.68
N GLU A 459 -39.96 -12.84 4.46
CA GLU A 459 -41.42 -12.87 4.67
C GLU A 459 -41.79 -12.71 6.14
N ASN A 460 -41.08 -13.41 7.03
CA ASN A 460 -41.26 -13.27 8.47
C ASN A 460 -40.97 -11.83 8.92
N LEU A 461 -39.83 -11.28 8.48
CA LEU A 461 -39.44 -9.92 8.82
C LEU A 461 -40.41 -8.86 8.27
N ARG A 462 -40.93 -9.08 7.06
CA ARG A 462 -41.96 -8.21 6.48
C ARG A 462 -43.22 -8.22 7.32
N THR A 463 -43.66 -9.39 7.79
CA THR A 463 -44.86 -9.52 8.62
C THR A 463 -44.67 -8.83 9.97
N GLU A 464 -43.53 -9.06 10.62
CA GLU A 464 -43.18 -8.44 11.90
C GLU A 464 -43.10 -6.91 11.81
N LEU A 465 -42.44 -6.37 10.78
CA LEU A 465 -42.34 -4.92 10.57
C LEU A 465 -43.69 -4.30 10.15
N SER A 466 -44.51 -5.02 9.37
CA SER A 466 -45.84 -4.53 8.95
C SER A 466 -46.84 -4.44 10.11
N GLN A 467 -46.70 -5.29 11.14
CA GLN A 467 -47.55 -5.24 12.33
C GLN A 467 -47.16 -4.10 13.28
N ASN A 468 -45.92 -3.62 13.22
CA ASN A 468 -45.35 -2.66 14.17
C ASN A 468 -44.92 -1.34 13.52
N VAL A 469 -45.60 -0.94 12.45
CA VAL A 469 -45.29 0.28 11.69
C VAL A 469 -45.35 1.54 12.55
N ASP A 470 -46.28 1.61 13.50
CA ASP A 470 -46.43 2.78 14.39
C ASP A 470 -45.21 2.99 15.29
N GLU A 471 -44.63 1.90 15.81
CA GLU A 471 -43.44 1.97 16.66
C GLU A 471 -42.19 2.33 15.85
N ILE A 472 -42.07 1.80 14.63
CA ILE A 472 -40.97 2.17 13.73
C ILE A 472 -41.07 3.65 13.34
N ASN A 473 -42.29 4.17 13.12
CA ASN A 473 -42.50 5.58 12.86
C ASN A 473 -42.15 6.45 14.07
N ARG A 474 -42.48 6.02 15.29
CA ARG A 474 -42.04 6.70 16.53
C ARG A 474 -40.51 6.75 16.60
N LEU A 475 -39.83 5.62 16.39
CA LEU A 475 -38.37 5.53 16.38
C LEU A 475 -37.74 6.39 15.26
N LYS A 476 -38.39 6.46 14.10
CA LYS A 476 -37.98 7.33 12.98
C LYS A 476 -38.03 8.81 13.38
N GLU A 477 -39.09 9.27 14.04
CA GLU A 477 -39.18 10.67 14.51
C GLU A 477 -38.09 10.98 15.56
N ILE A 478 -37.82 10.04 16.48
CA ILE A 478 -36.70 10.16 17.44
C ILE A 478 -35.37 10.23 16.70
N MET A 479 -35.16 9.39 15.68
CA MET A 479 -33.95 9.37 14.86
C MET A 479 -33.78 10.67 14.06
N LEU A 480 -34.85 11.26 13.52
CA LEU A 480 -34.79 12.53 12.79
C LEU A 480 -34.39 13.70 13.70
N LYS A 481 -34.86 13.67 14.95
CA LYS A 481 -34.61 14.73 15.95
C LYS A 481 -33.26 14.60 16.65
N ASN A 482 -32.91 13.40 17.09
CA ASN A 482 -31.76 13.14 17.96
C ASN A 482 -30.57 12.48 17.21
N GLU A 483 -30.77 12.03 15.97
CA GLU A 483 -29.78 11.34 15.12
C GLU A 483 -29.22 10.03 15.71
N VAL A 484 -29.74 9.61 16.86
CA VAL A 484 -29.38 8.40 17.59
C VAL A 484 -30.62 7.88 18.30
N ILE A 485 -30.85 6.57 18.23
CA ILE A 485 -31.78 5.83 19.08
C ILE A 485 -30.98 5.17 20.20
N THR A 486 -31.34 5.45 21.45
CA THR A 486 -30.70 4.87 22.64
C THR A 486 -31.49 3.69 23.18
N LEU A 487 -30.92 2.95 24.14
CA LEU A 487 -31.61 1.83 24.78
C LEU A 487 -32.84 2.26 25.60
N GLU A 488 -32.92 3.52 26.02
CA GLU A 488 -34.07 4.06 26.75
C GLU A 488 -35.25 4.39 25.82
N ASP A 489 -34.98 4.54 24.52
CA ASP A 489 -35.97 4.86 23.50
C ASP A 489 -36.67 3.61 22.93
N LEU A 490 -36.11 2.41 23.19
CA LEU A 490 -36.44 1.11 22.57
C LEU A 490 -37.40 0.21 23.36
#